data_AF-F5S4S1-F1
#
_entry.id   AF-F5S4S1-F1
#
_cell.length_a   1.000
_cell.length_b   1.000
_cell.length_c   1.000
_cell.angle_alpha   90.00
_cell.angle_beta   90.00
_cell.angle_gamma   90.00
#
_symmetry.space_group_name_H-M   'P 1'
#
loop_
_entity.id
_entity.type
_entity.pdbx_description
1 polymer ?
#
loop_
_entity_poly.entity_id
_entity_poly.type
_entity_poly.pdbx_seq_one_letter_code
_entity_poly.pdbx_strand_id
1 'polypeptide(L)'
;MKSNKWNLKPIWLMLIALPAWADNVQDLPNTTVSGKRLPISGSQLDSGSKATLDAATLQTTRAPSLGQTLERISGVHNSSFGANNGLPQIRSLTGSRVYISENGLGIADMAAMSGNMPTAVEPFLADKISVQKSSAAVLYGGNAVGGAVTVETGLIPNQLPEQPIGGKVEISGGYNTPHSELFRLDGTAGNVAWHIDGANSQISGYKIPSYNKMAACRDGTAIMGDHSLELSCQAFPQYEEFFNKAHFAYVDNRYLQKGKDFLDDWGLGLGDVYKEKNQTGLTTVCG
;
A
#
# COMPACT_ATOMS: atom_id res chain seq x y z
N MET A 1 52.21 -21.09 -95.50
CA MET A 1 52.21 -21.85 -94.23
C MET A 1 51.61 -20.97 -93.13
N LYS A 2 50.86 -21.60 -92.20
CA LYS A 2 50.03 -21.05 -91.07
C LYS A 2 48.60 -20.67 -91.49
N SER A 3 47.59 -21.54 -91.32
CA SER A 3 46.85 -21.92 -90.08
C SER A 3 46.11 -20.72 -89.47
N ASN A 4 44.84 -20.75 -89.08
CA ASN A 4 43.87 -21.83 -88.86
C ASN A 4 42.47 -21.18 -88.86
N LYS A 5 41.44 -21.86 -89.36
CA LYS A 5 40.04 -21.36 -89.37
C LYS A 5 39.28 -21.95 -88.18
N TRP A 6 38.59 -21.10 -87.42
CA TRP A 6 37.48 -21.43 -86.53
C TRP A 6 36.52 -20.23 -86.56
N ASN A 7 35.20 -20.39 -86.67
CA ASN A 7 34.35 -20.78 -85.56
C ASN A 7 32.85 -20.72 -85.93
N LEU A 8 32.08 -21.51 -85.18
CA LEU A 8 30.67 -21.86 -85.33
C LEU A 8 29.69 -20.68 -85.14
N LYS A 9 28.53 -20.77 -85.82
CA LYS A 9 27.36 -19.90 -85.62
C LYS A 9 26.41 -20.52 -84.57
N PRO A 10 25.88 -19.73 -83.62
CA PRO A 10 24.69 -20.11 -82.86
C PRO A 10 23.45 -19.34 -83.35
N ILE A 11 22.37 -20.11 -83.48
CA ILE A 11 21.01 -19.76 -83.90
C ILE A 11 20.32 -19.01 -82.75
N TRP A 12 19.71 -17.85 -83.04
CA TRP A 12 18.92 -17.08 -82.08
C TRP A 12 17.46 -17.55 -82.09
N LEU A 13 17.02 -18.14 -80.97
CA LEU A 13 15.61 -18.42 -80.66
C LEU A 13 14.86 -17.09 -80.43
N MET A 14 13.79 -16.85 -81.19
CA MET A 14 12.83 -15.77 -80.92
C MET A 14 11.88 -16.18 -79.79
N LEU A 15 11.94 -15.49 -78.65
CA LEU A 15 10.93 -15.53 -77.59
C LEU A 15 9.71 -14.69 -78.01
N ILE A 16 8.53 -15.32 -78.08
CA ILE A 16 7.24 -14.63 -78.24
C ILE A 16 6.69 -14.36 -76.83
N ALA A 17 6.55 -13.08 -76.47
CA ALA A 17 5.97 -12.64 -75.20
C ALA A 17 4.45 -12.50 -75.32
N LEU A 18 3.69 -13.19 -74.46
CA LEU A 18 2.25 -12.96 -74.26
C LEU A 18 2.07 -11.94 -73.11
N PRO A 19 1.19 -10.93 -73.23
CA PRO A 19 0.92 -10.03 -72.11
C PRO A 19 0.04 -10.72 -71.08
N ALA A 20 0.48 -10.72 -69.82
CA ALA A 20 -0.34 -11.08 -68.68
C ALA A 20 -1.36 -9.97 -68.41
N TRP A 21 -2.63 -10.34 -68.22
CA TRP A 21 -3.69 -9.42 -67.82
C TRP A 21 -3.51 -9.13 -66.32
N ALA A 22 -3.31 -7.87 -65.97
CA ALA A 22 -3.20 -7.43 -64.58
C ALA A 22 -4.61 -7.16 -64.01
N ASP A 23 -4.88 -7.67 -62.80
CA ASP A 23 -6.10 -7.37 -62.04
C ASP A 23 -6.19 -5.87 -61.70
N ASN A 24 -7.42 -5.33 -61.75
CA ASN A 24 -7.71 -3.95 -61.40
C ASN A 24 -7.37 -3.68 -59.92
N VAL A 25 -6.46 -2.74 -59.68
CA VAL A 25 -6.16 -2.24 -58.33
C VAL A 25 -7.32 -1.35 -57.88
N GLN A 26 -8.04 -1.79 -56.85
CA GLN A 26 -9.14 -1.03 -56.27
C GLN A 26 -8.60 -0.08 -55.20
N ASP A 27 -8.48 1.21 -55.55
CA ASP A 27 -8.11 2.25 -54.60
C ASP A 27 -9.22 2.46 -53.57
N LEU A 28 -8.92 2.16 -52.31
CA LEU A 28 -9.81 2.40 -51.18
C LEU A 28 -9.85 3.90 -50.85
N PRO A 29 -11.03 4.45 -50.50
CA PRO A 29 -11.14 5.86 -50.15
C PRO A 29 -10.37 6.16 -48.84
N ASN A 30 -9.60 7.26 -48.85
CA ASN A 30 -8.87 7.72 -47.69
C ASN A 30 -9.82 8.05 -46.53
N THR A 31 -9.73 7.27 -45.45
CA THR A 31 -10.42 7.55 -44.19
C THR A 31 -9.53 8.41 -43.30
N THR A 32 -9.89 9.68 -43.16
CA THR A 32 -9.15 10.59 -42.25
C THR A 32 -9.61 10.32 -40.82
N VAL A 33 -8.79 9.58 -40.06
CA VAL A 33 -8.99 9.37 -38.62
C VAL A 33 -8.55 10.65 -37.90
N SER A 34 -9.50 11.50 -37.52
CA SER A 34 -9.22 12.68 -36.69
C SER A 34 -9.39 12.32 -35.21
N GLY A 35 -8.27 12.14 -34.51
CA GLY A 35 -8.22 11.94 -33.07
C GLY A 35 -7.89 13.25 -32.35
N LYS A 36 -8.71 13.65 -31.38
CA LYS A 36 -8.39 14.77 -30.49
C LYS A 36 -7.35 14.29 -29.47
N ARG A 37 -6.08 14.67 -29.65
CA ARG A 37 -5.03 14.42 -28.65
C ARG A 37 -5.34 15.23 -27.40
N LEU A 38 -5.56 14.57 -26.26
CA LEU A 38 -5.63 15.27 -24.98
C LEU A 38 -4.30 16.00 -24.75
N PRO A 39 -4.30 17.23 -24.21
CA PRO A 39 -3.07 17.95 -23.92
C PRO A 39 -2.22 17.09 -22.98
N ILE A 40 -1.06 16.66 -23.47
CA ILE A 40 -0.07 15.93 -22.65
C ILE A 40 0.59 16.99 -21.78
N SER A 41 0.09 17.16 -20.56
CA SER A 41 0.83 17.84 -19.51
C SER A 41 1.72 16.80 -18.84
N GLY A 42 2.99 16.71 -19.27
CA GLY A 42 3.96 15.71 -18.81
C GLY A 42 5.10 15.48 -19.82
N SER A 43 6.25 15.00 -19.33
CA SER A 43 7.35 14.57 -20.20
C SER A 43 6.96 13.32 -21.00
N GLN A 44 7.56 13.05 -22.17
CA GLN A 44 7.26 11.84 -22.97
C GLN A 44 7.47 10.50 -22.22
N LEU A 45 8.09 10.55 -21.05
CA LEU A 45 8.28 9.44 -20.12
C LEU A 45 7.02 9.10 -19.31
N ASP A 46 6.03 10.00 -19.26
CA ASP A 46 4.71 9.79 -18.65
C ASP A 46 3.71 9.13 -19.63
N SER A 47 4.20 8.30 -20.56
CA SER A 47 3.39 7.64 -21.60
C SER A 47 2.61 6.40 -21.12
N GLY A 48 2.50 6.24 -19.81
CA GLY A 48 1.81 5.10 -19.17
C GLY A 48 0.33 5.33 -18.94
N SER A 49 -0.38 4.25 -18.57
CA SER A 49 -1.76 4.39 -18.07
C SER A 49 -1.72 5.04 -16.69
N LYS A 50 -1.98 6.35 -16.65
CA LYS A 50 -2.01 7.16 -15.43
C LYS A 50 -3.44 7.33 -14.93
N ALA A 51 -3.64 7.19 -13.63
CA ALA A 51 -4.88 7.56 -12.95
C ALA A 51 -4.57 8.63 -11.91
N THR A 52 -5.48 9.57 -11.70
CA THR A 52 -5.32 10.64 -10.69
C THR A 52 -6.61 10.75 -9.90
N LEU A 53 -6.48 10.81 -8.57
CA LEU A 53 -7.53 11.17 -7.63
C LEU A 53 -7.23 12.59 -7.17
N ASP A 54 -8.12 13.53 -7.51
CA ASP A 54 -8.06 14.91 -7.06
C ASP A 54 -8.73 15.06 -5.68
N ALA A 55 -8.59 16.24 -5.07
CA ALA A 55 -9.15 16.53 -3.76
C ALA A 55 -10.67 16.25 -3.68
N ALA A 56 -11.42 16.56 -4.74
CA ALA A 56 -12.86 16.33 -4.80
C ALA A 56 -13.20 14.82 -4.79
N THR A 57 -12.48 14.01 -5.57
CA THR A 57 -12.66 12.56 -5.57
C THR A 57 -12.26 11.97 -4.22
N LEU A 58 -11.11 12.39 -3.70
CA LEU A 58 -10.54 11.94 -2.43
C LEU A 58 -11.49 12.17 -1.25
N GLN A 59 -12.28 13.24 -1.22
CA GLN A 59 -13.30 13.45 -0.19
C GLN A 59 -14.29 12.28 -0.03
N THR A 60 -14.52 11.48 -1.09
CA THR A 60 -15.48 10.37 -1.08
C THR A 60 -14.84 8.98 -1.26
N THR A 61 -13.56 8.92 -1.62
CA THR A 61 -12.86 7.66 -1.92
C THR A 61 -11.72 7.35 -0.96
N ARG A 62 -11.27 8.32 -0.15
CA ARG A 62 -10.23 8.09 0.87
C ARG A 62 -10.67 7.03 1.87
N ALA A 63 -9.71 6.22 2.28
CA ALA A 63 -9.88 5.12 3.22
C ALA A 63 -8.66 5.07 4.17
N PRO A 64 -8.73 4.29 5.26
CA PRO A 64 -7.69 4.25 6.30
C PRO A 64 -6.28 3.89 5.79
N SER A 65 -6.18 3.13 4.70
CA SER A 65 -4.90 2.79 4.08
C SER A 65 -4.78 3.28 2.64
N LEU A 66 -3.54 3.47 2.19
CA LEU A 66 -3.23 3.86 0.81
C LEU A 66 -3.74 2.82 -0.20
N GLY A 67 -3.59 1.52 0.10
CA GLY A 67 -4.11 0.45 -0.74
C GLY A 67 -5.63 0.51 -0.91
N GLN A 68 -6.39 0.66 0.19
CA GLN A 68 -7.85 0.81 0.13
C GLN A 68 -8.27 2.06 -0.63
N THR A 69 -7.57 3.18 -0.42
CA THR A 69 -7.88 4.45 -1.11
C THR A 69 -7.77 4.30 -2.63
N LEU A 70 -6.85 3.45 -3.10
CA LEU A 70 -6.56 3.28 -4.52
C LEU A 70 -7.25 2.07 -5.17
N GLU A 71 -7.90 1.20 -4.40
CA GLU A 71 -8.50 -0.04 -4.92
C GLU A 71 -9.67 0.18 -5.90
N ARG A 72 -10.26 1.39 -5.89
CA ARG A 72 -11.29 1.80 -6.85
C ARG A 72 -10.72 2.14 -8.24
N ILE A 73 -9.40 2.29 -8.36
CA ILE A 73 -8.74 2.52 -9.65
C ILE A 73 -8.58 1.19 -10.39
N SER A 74 -9.07 1.14 -11.63
CA SER A 74 -8.94 -0.05 -12.47
C SER A 74 -7.48 -0.52 -12.63
N GLY A 75 -7.24 -1.77 -12.26
CA GLY A 75 -5.92 -2.43 -12.30
C GLY A 75 -5.06 -2.21 -11.05
N VAL A 76 -5.61 -1.55 -10.03
CA VAL A 76 -5.01 -1.40 -8.71
C VAL A 76 -5.84 -2.20 -7.71
N HIS A 77 -5.16 -3.02 -6.91
CA HIS A 77 -5.75 -3.82 -5.86
C HIS A 77 -5.15 -3.41 -4.51
N ASN A 78 -5.80 -3.81 -3.42
CA ASN A 78 -5.33 -3.58 -2.08
C ASN A 78 -4.71 -4.86 -1.50
N SER A 79 -3.42 -4.82 -1.20
CA SER A 79 -2.74 -5.84 -0.41
C SER A 79 -2.95 -5.54 1.08
N SER A 80 -4.11 -5.93 1.61
CA SER A 80 -4.54 -5.65 2.98
C SER A 80 -3.89 -6.56 4.03
N PHE A 81 -3.60 -5.99 5.20
CA PHE A 81 -3.27 -6.70 6.44
C PHE A 81 -4.21 -6.23 7.57
N GLY A 82 -5.51 -6.36 7.33
CA GLY A 82 -6.56 -5.90 8.25
C GLY A 82 -7.14 -4.53 7.86
N ALA A 83 -7.95 -3.96 8.75
CA ALA A 83 -8.75 -2.78 8.43
C ALA A 83 -7.93 -1.49 8.25
N ASN A 84 -6.76 -1.39 8.89
CA ASN A 84 -5.95 -0.18 8.92
C ASN A 84 -4.70 -0.21 8.03
N ASN A 85 -4.26 -1.41 7.61
CA ASN A 85 -3.02 -1.58 6.84
C ASN A 85 -3.33 -2.16 5.47
N GLY A 86 -2.78 -1.53 4.43
CA GLY A 86 -3.00 -1.94 3.05
C GLY A 86 -2.08 -1.22 2.08
N LEU A 87 -1.40 -1.98 1.23
CA LEU A 87 -0.49 -1.45 0.22
C LEU A 87 -1.10 -1.54 -1.18
N PRO A 88 -0.85 -0.54 -2.05
CA PRO A 88 -1.30 -0.60 -3.43
C PRO A 88 -0.58 -1.73 -4.18
N GLN A 89 -1.37 -2.59 -4.80
CA GLN A 89 -0.90 -3.69 -5.64
C GLN A 89 -1.27 -3.41 -7.10
N ILE A 90 -0.26 -3.28 -7.96
CA ILE A 90 -0.44 -2.97 -9.39
C ILE A 90 0.01 -4.19 -10.19
N ARG A 91 -0.90 -4.81 -10.96
CA ARG A 91 -0.62 -6.02 -11.77
C ARG A 91 -0.01 -7.15 -10.92
N SER A 92 -0.58 -7.37 -9.74
CA SER A 92 -0.11 -8.34 -8.74
C SER A 92 1.26 -8.05 -8.12
N LEU A 93 1.88 -6.90 -8.40
CA LEU A 93 3.13 -6.46 -7.80
C LEU A 93 2.84 -5.47 -6.66
N THR A 94 3.53 -5.62 -5.53
CA THR A 94 3.42 -4.75 -4.34
C THR A 94 4.77 -4.70 -3.61
N GLY A 95 4.85 -3.96 -2.50
CA GLY A 95 6.05 -3.77 -1.69
C GLY A 95 7.16 -3.11 -2.52
N SER A 96 8.37 -3.67 -2.48
CA SER A 96 9.55 -3.13 -3.18
C SER A 96 9.48 -3.07 -4.71
N ARG A 97 8.34 -3.42 -5.33
CA ARG A 97 8.13 -3.40 -6.79
C ARG A 97 7.17 -2.31 -7.25
N VAL A 98 6.49 -1.64 -6.32
CA VAL A 98 5.66 -0.46 -6.58
C VAL A 98 6.26 0.69 -5.81
N TYR A 99 6.72 1.72 -6.52
CA TYR A 99 7.32 2.89 -5.89
C TYR A 99 6.23 3.75 -5.26
N ILE A 100 6.41 4.15 -4.00
CA ILE A 100 5.51 5.06 -3.30
C ILE A 100 6.31 6.31 -2.95
N SER A 101 5.74 7.47 -3.22
CA SER A 101 6.34 8.76 -2.90
C SER A 101 5.32 9.72 -2.32
N GLU A 102 5.79 10.59 -1.44
CA GLU A 102 5.06 11.73 -0.91
C GLU A 102 5.82 13.02 -1.25
N ASN A 103 5.14 13.96 -1.90
CA ASN A 103 5.71 15.25 -2.35
C ASN A 103 7.02 15.08 -3.14
N GLY A 104 7.12 14.01 -3.93
CA GLY A 104 8.31 13.70 -4.74
C GLY A 104 9.42 12.96 -4.01
N LEU A 105 9.32 12.76 -2.69
CA LEU A 105 10.26 11.98 -1.90
C LEU A 105 9.80 10.52 -1.83
N GLY A 106 10.70 9.60 -2.17
CA GLY A 106 10.44 8.17 -2.08
C GLY A 106 10.35 7.71 -0.63
N ILE A 107 9.36 6.88 -0.34
CA ILE A 107 9.14 6.34 1.00
C ILE A 107 9.86 5.01 1.13
N ALA A 108 10.69 4.91 2.17
CA ALA A 108 11.47 3.73 2.50
C ALA A 108 11.10 3.26 3.91
N ASP A 109 9.90 2.68 4.04
CA ASP A 109 9.40 2.11 5.28
C ASP A 109 9.46 0.57 5.27
N MET A 110 9.14 -0.04 6.42
CA MET A 110 9.11 -1.50 6.56
C MET A 110 7.90 -2.13 5.85
N ALA A 111 6.92 -1.34 5.39
CA ALA A 111 5.76 -1.86 4.68
C ALA A 111 6.19 -2.50 3.34
N ALA A 112 7.29 -2.02 2.74
CA ALA A 112 7.89 -2.64 1.56
C ALA A 112 8.39 -4.09 1.81
N MET A 113 8.72 -4.45 3.06
CA MET A 113 9.14 -5.79 3.45
C MET A 113 7.97 -6.67 3.87
N SER A 114 7.00 -6.11 4.60
CA SER A 114 5.84 -6.83 5.10
C SER A 114 4.63 -5.92 5.28
N GLY A 115 3.48 -6.35 4.75
CA GLY A 115 2.23 -5.59 4.80
C GLY A 115 1.63 -5.41 6.19
N ASN A 116 2.17 -6.07 7.22
CA ASN A 116 1.75 -5.86 8.61
C ASN A 116 2.22 -4.52 9.20
N MET A 117 3.23 -3.88 8.59
CA MET A 117 3.66 -2.54 8.95
C MET A 117 2.89 -1.52 8.11
N PRO A 118 2.33 -0.45 8.71
CA PRO A 118 1.70 0.61 7.96
C PRO A 118 2.74 1.35 7.11
N THR A 119 2.31 1.86 5.96
CA THR A 119 3.14 2.79 5.20
C THR A 119 3.10 4.17 5.84
N ALA A 120 4.17 4.95 5.72
CA ALA A 120 4.27 6.28 6.31
C ALA A 120 3.45 7.37 5.58
N VAL A 121 2.46 6.99 4.76
CA VAL A 121 1.57 7.90 4.02
C VAL A 121 0.22 7.96 4.70
N GLU A 122 -0.25 9.17 4.98
CA GLU A 122 -1.61 9.43 5.46
C GLU A 122 -2.53 9.86 4.31
N PRO A 123 -3.43 8.98 3.80
CA PRO A 123 -4.31 9.31 2.68
C PRO A 123 -5.28 10.46 2.98
N PHE A 124 -5.64 10.69 4.24
CA PHE A 124 -6.56 11.77 4.62
C PHE A 124 -5.93 13.17 4.51
N LEU A 125 -4.60 13.28 4.52
CA LEU A 125 -3.88 14.54 4.27
C LEU A 125 -3.57 14.75 2.78
N ALA A 126 -3.82 13.78 1.91
CA ALA A 126 -3.57 13.93 0.47
C ALA A 126 -4.51 14.95 -0.19
N ASP A 127 -3.94 15.86 -0.97
CA ASP A 127 -4.69 16.75 -1.87
C ASP A 127 -4.80 16.15 -3.28
N LYS A 128 -3.81 15.34 -3.67
CA LYS A 128 -3.83 14.61 -4.93
C LYS A 128 -3.06 13.30 -4.79
N ILE A 129 -3.59 12.23 -5.37
CA ILE A 129 -2.85 10.97 -5.52
C ILE A 129 -2.83 10.61 -6.99
N SER A 130 -1.65 10.32 -7.53
CA SER A 130 -1.46 9.86 -8.90
C SER A 130 -0.83 8.47 -8.93
N VAL A 131 -1.35 7.62 -9.82
CA VAL A 131 -0.92 6.24 -9.98
C VAL A 131 -0.48 6.02 -11.42
N GLN A 132 0.79 5.70 -11.58
CA GLN A 132 1.38 5.18 -12.80
C GLN A 132 1.20 3.66 -12.80
N LYS A 133 0.29 3.13 -13.63
CA LYS A 133 0.02 1.68 -13.70
C LYS A 133 0.99 0.92 -14.61
N SER A 134 1.73 1.66 -15.43
CA SER A 134 2.83 1.13 -16.23
C SER A 134 4.14 1.25 -15.44
N SER A 135 5.13 0.43 -15.79
CA SER A 135 6.47 0.54 -15.22
C SER A 135 6.96 1.99 -15.31
N ALA A 136 7.37 2.53 -14.18
CA ALA A 136 7.94 3.87 -14.04
C ALA A 136 9.43 3.78 -13.66
N ALA A 137 10.08 2.65 -13.97
CA ALA A 137 11.46 2.38 -13.58
C ALA A 137 12.47 3.37 -14.17
N VAL A 138 12.16 3.99 -15.30
CA VAL A 138 13.00 5.05 -15.89
C VAL A 138 12.96 6.33 -15.04
N LEU A 139 11.82 6.65 -14.41
CA LEU A 139 11.63 7.86 -13.60
C LEU A 139 12.07 7.65 -12.14
N TYR A 140 11.76 6.48 -11.57
CA TYR A 140 11.91 6.23 -10.13
C TYR A 140 12.83 5.04 -9.78
N GLY A 141 13.48 4.43 -10.78
CA GLY A 141 14.41 3.33 -10.58
C GLY A 141 13.76 1.94 -10.43
N GLY A 142 14.57 0.93 -10.09
CA GLY A 142 14.16 -0.48 -10.09
C GLY A 142 12.97 -0.84 -9.21
N ASN A 143 12.68 -0.02 -8.19
CA ASN A 143 11.54 -0.23 -7.29
C ASN A 143 10.18 0.15 -7.92
N ALA A 144 10.17 0.70 -9.14
CA ALA A 144 8.98 1.13 -9.86
C ALA A 144 8.62 0.25 -11.07
N VAL A 145 9.07 -1.01 -11.08
CA VAL A 145 8.81 -1.97 -12.18
C VAL A 145 7.33 -2.29 -12.34
N GLY A 146 6.58 -2.40 -11.24
CA GLY A 146 5.13 -2.61 -11.27
C GLY A 146 4.33 -1.33 -11.49
N GLY A 147 4.92 -0.18 -11.20
CA GLY A 147 4.28 1.12 -11.28
C GLY A 147 4.80 2.06 -10.21
N ALA A 148 4.16 3.23 -10.10
CA ALA A 148 4.46 4.23 -9.10
C ALA A 148 3.17 4.87 -8.57
N VAL A 149 3.18 5.22 -7.28
CA VAL A 149 2.15 5.98 -6.60
C VAL A 149 2.82 7.23 -6.05
N THR A 150 2.27 8.39 -6.39
CA THR A 150 2.75 9.68 -5.90
C THR A 150 1.61 10.39 -5.20
N VAL A 151 1.82 10.69 -3.93
CA VAL A 151 0.91 11.40 -3.05
C VAL A 151 1.41 12.82 -2.89
N GLU A 152 0.54 13.79 -3.09
CA GLU A 152 0.83 15.20 -2.85
C GLU A 152 -0.03 15.64 -1.66
N THR A 153 0.63 16.05 -0.59
CA THR A 153 -0.02 16.54 0.65
C THR A 153 0.10 18.06 0.78
N GLY A 154 0.90 18.72 -0.05
CA GLY A 154 1.08 20.17 0.02
C GLY A 154 1.98 20.63 1.17
N LEU A 155 2.68 19.70 1.83
CA LEU A 155 3.61 19.96 2.94
C LEU A 155 4.64 21.06 2.62
N ILE A 156 5.07 21.12 1.36
CA ILE A 156 5.92 22.20 0.83
C ILE A 156 5.04 23.05 -0.10
N PRO A 157 4.67 24.28 0.30
CA PRO A 157 3.86 25.16 -0.54
C PRO A 157 4.61 25.56 -1.81
N ASN A 158 4.00 25.29 -2.97
CA ASN A 158 4.55 25.68 -4.27
C ASN A 158 4.31 27.16 -4.61
N GLN A 159 3.38 27.80 -3.90
CA GLN A 159 2.97 29.19 -4.09
C GLN A 159 2.68 29.81 -2.71
N LEU A 160 2.83 31.14 -2.60
CA LEU A 160 2.43 31.85 -1.39
C LEU A 160 0.91 31.76 -1.23
N PRO A 161 0.39 31.29 -0.08
CA PRO A 161 -1.04 31.32 0.19
C PRO A 161 -1.62 32.73 0.03
N GLU A 162 -2.81 32.83 -0.56
CA GLU A 162 -3.49 34.12 -0.78
C GLU A 162 -3.92 34.77 0.54
N GLN A 163 -4.25 33.95 1.54
CA GLN A 163 -4.66 34.40 2.86
C GLN A 163 -3.52 34.25 3.88
N PRO A 164 -3.37 35.19 4.84
CA PRO A 164 -2.36 35.10 5.90
C PRO A 164 -2.44 33.80 6.71
N ILE A 165 -3.65 33.27 6.86
CA ILE A 165 -3.94 31.99 7.50
C ILE A 165 -5.17 31.35 6.85
N GLY A 166 -5.08 30.07 6.58
CA GLY A 166 -6.14 29.22 6.06
C GLY A 166 -5.92 27.77 6.51
N GLY A 167 -6.85 26.89 6.19
CA GLY A 167 -6.71 25.49 6.59
C GLY A 167 -8.00 24.69 6.53
N LYS A 168 -7.92 23.44 6.99
CA LYS A 168 -9.03 22.50 7.10
C LYS A 168 -8.94 21.74 8.41
N VAL A 169 -10.08 21.48 9.02
CA VAL A 169 -10.23 20.55 10.14
C VAL A 169 -11.31 19.56 9.74
N GLU A 170 -11.06 18.27 9.92
CA GLU A 170 -12.04 17.23 9.63
C GLU A 170 -12.03 16.21 10.77
N ILE A 171 -13.23 15.78 11.14
CA ILE A 171 -13.48 14.76 12.13
C ILE A 171 -14.44 13.79 11.46
N SER A 172 -14.10 12.51 11.46
CA SER A 172 -14.91 11.47 10.84
C SER A 172 -14.96 10.22 11.72
N GLY A 173 -16.03 9.47 11.59
CA GLY A 173 -16.28 8.25 12.35
C GLY A 173 -17.59 7.62 11.90
N GLY A 174 -17.79 6.35 12.25
CA GLY A 174 -18.99 5.64 11.85
C GLY A 174 -18.99 4.18 12.27
N TYR A 175 -20.00 3.45 11.81
CA TYR A 175 -20.06 2.01 12.06
C TYR A 175 -18.91 1.31 11.33
N ASN A 176 -18.16 0.49 12.06
CA ASN A 176 -17.08 -0.32 11.50
C ASN A 176 -15.98 0.47 10.76
N THR A 177 -15.76 1.72 11.17
CA THR A 177 -14.86 2.69 10.53
C THR A 177 -14.01 3.34 11.62
N PRO A 178 -12.74 3.72 11.35
CA PRO A 178 -11.94 4.45 12.33
C PRO A 178 -12.55 5.80 12.70
N HIS A 179 -12.32 6.22 13.93
CA HIS A 179 -12.50 7.61 14.36
C HIS A 179 -11.24 8.37 14.01
N SER A 180 -11.35 9.32 13.08
CA SER A 180 -10.23 10.10 12.56
C SER A 180 -10.42 11.58 12.86
N GLU A 181 -9.37 12.21 13.34
CA GLU A 181 -9.27 13.64 13.64
C GLU A 181 -8.07 14.18 12.90
N LEU A 182 -8.27 15.26 12.14
CA LEU A 182 -7.21 15.83 11.35
C LEU A 182 -7.36 17.33 11.21
N PHE A 183 -6.21 18.00 11.16
CA PHE A 183 -6.14 19.42 10.93
C PHE A 183 -4.97 19.73 10.00
N ARG A 184 -5.13 20.80 9.23
CA ARG A 184 -4.10 21.43 8.44
C ARG A 184 -4.28 22.93 8.53
N LEU A 185 -3.18 23.63 8.71
CA LEU A 185 -3.08 25.07 8.70
C LEU A 185 -1.97 25.48 7.72
N ASP A 186 -2.31 26.40 6.84
CA ASP A 186 -1.44 26.98 5.84
C ASP A 186 -1.46 28.50 6.02
N GLY A 187 -0.35 29.17 5.75
CA GLY A 187 -0.36 30.62 5.76
C GLY A 187 0.89 31.24 5.19
N THR A 188 0.89 32.57 5.22
CA THR A 188 1.99 33.38 4.72
C THR A 188 2.34 34.50 5.69
N ALA A 189 3.63 34.73 5.85
CA ALA A 189 4.20 35.88 6.55
C ALA A 189 5.16 36.59 5.59
N GLY A 190 4.64 37.60 4.87
CA GLY A 190 5.39 38.31 3.84
C GLY A 190 5.69 37.41 2.64
N ASN A 191 6.96 37.09 2.43
CA ASN A 191 7.45 36.22 1.36
C ASN A 191 7.73 34.77 1.82
N VAL A 192 7.32 34.42 3.04
CA VAL A 192 7.51 33.09 3.62
C VAL A 192 6.15 32.40 3.73
N ALA A 193 6.02 31.23 3.11
CA ALA A 193 4.89 30.33 3.33
C ALA A 193 5.21 29.35 4.46
N TRP A 194 4.20 29.01 5.26
CA TRP A 194 4.30 28.01 6.32
C TRP A 194 3.12 27.04 6.25
N HIS A 195 3.36 25.83 6.73
CA HIS A 195 2.40 24.72 6.72
C HIS A 195 2.56 23.90 8.00
N ILE A 196 1.43 23.52 8.62
CA ILE A 196 1.38 22.67 9.80
C ILE A 196 0.16 21.75 9.64
N ASP A 197 0.37 20.43 9.68
CA ASP A 197 -0.73 19.48 9.70
C ASP A 197 -0.51 18.35 10.72
N GLY A 198 -1.59 17.62 10.99
CA GLY A 198 -1.60 16.51 11.91
C GLY A 198 -2.86 15.67 11.74
N ALA A 199 -2.72 14.36 11.94
CA ALA A 199 -3.81 13.41 11.89
C ALA A 199 -3.67 12.38 13.01
N ASN A 200 -4.80 11.98 13.57
CA ASN A 200 -4.92 10.89 14.54
C ASN A 200 -6.11 10.03 14.12
N SER A 201 -5.89 8.74 13.91
CA SER A 201 -6.93 7.79 13.50
C SER A 201 -6.87 6.53 14.36
N GLN A 202 -8.01 6.14 14.90
CA GLN A 202 -8.11 5.01 15.83
C GLN A 202 -9.31 4.13 15.50
N ILE A 203 -9.09 2.81 15.48
CA ILE A 203 -10.14 1.80 15.37
C ILE A 203 -9.85 0.69 16.37
N SER A 204 -10.82 0.39 17.24
CA SER A 204 -10.67 -0.64 18.27
C SER A 204 -11.05 -2.04 17.79
N GLY A 205 -11.90 -2.14 16.76
CA GLY A 205 -12.32 -3.41 16.21
C GLY A 205 -13.05 -3.25 14.88
N TYR A 206 -12.97 -4.28 14.06
CA TYR A 206 -13.70 -4.36 12.80
C TYR A 206 -14.65 -5.56 12.84
N LYS A 207 -15.95 -5.29 12.72
CA LYS A 207 -17.00 -6.30 12.70
C LYS A 207 -17.20 -6.81 11.28
N ILE A 208 -17.09 -8.13 11.13
CA ILE A 208 -17.41 -8.82 9.90
C ILE A 208 -18.85 -9.37 9.94
N PRO A 209 -19.50 -9.54 8.79
CA PRO A 209 -20.75 -10.28 8.72
C PRO A 209 -20.49 -11.75 9.09
N SER A 210 -21.31 -12.30 9.98
CA SER A 210 -21.29 -13.71 10.43
C SER A 210 -20.15 -14.13 11.37
N TYR A 211 -20.29 -15.33 11.93
CA TYR A 211 -19.26 -15.99 12.72
C TYR A 211 -18.28 -16.70 11.80
N ASN A 212 -17.07 -16.16 11.68
CA ASN A 212 -15.97 -16.75 10.91
C ASN A 212 -15.17 -17.81 11.69
N LYS A 213 -15.35 -17.87 13.01
CA LYS A 213 -14.69 -18.85 13.87
C LYS A 213 -15.59 -20.08 14.09
N MET A 214 -14.94 -21.24 14.24
CA MET A 214 -15.61 -22.50 14.55
C MET A 214 -16.43 -22.39 15.85
N ALA A 215 -17.49 -23.20 15.98
CA ALA A 215 -18.37 -23.16 17.14
C ALA A 215 -17.64 -23.29 18.49
N ALA A 216 -16.61 -24.14 18.54
CA ALA A 216 -15.76 -24.33 19.72
C ALA A 216 -15.03 -23.04 20.14
N CYS A 217 -14.70 -22.16 19.19
CA CYS A 217 -14.06 -20.88 19.48
C CYS A 217 -15.00 -19.82 20.05
N ARG A 218 -16.29 -20.13 20.20
CA ARG A 218 -17.29 -19.24 20.82
C ARG A 218 -17.53 -19.56 22.29
N ASP A 219 -17.08 -20.73 22.74
CA ASP A 219 -17.18 -21.16 24.12
C ASP A 219 -15.84 -20.92 24.82
N GLY A 220 -15.77 -19.86 25.62
CA GLY A 220 -14.56 -19.52 26.38
C GLY A 220 -14.12 -20.63 27.33
N THR A 221 -15.05 -21.46 27.82
CA THR A 221 -14.72 -22.57 28.72
C THR A 221 -14.07 -23.74 27.98
N ALA A 222 -14.41 -23.94 26.71
CA ALA A 222 -13.76 -24.93 25.86
C ALA A 222 -12.33 -24.52 25.48
N ILE A 223 -12.08 -23.21 25.36
CA ILE A 223 -10.77 -22.64 25.01
C ILE A 223 -9.83 -22.64 26.22
N MET A 224 -10.33 -22.27 27.40
CA MET A 224 -9.50 -22.16 28.62
C MET A 224 -8.79 -23.47 28.95
N GLY A 225 -7.45 -23.42 29.01
CA GLY A 225 -6.61 -24.56 29.34
C GLY A 225 -6.30 -25.50 28.17
N ASP A 226 -6.90 -25.31 26.99
CA ASP A 226 -6.51 -26.00 25.76
C ASP A 226 -5.66 -25.07 24.89
N HIS A 227 -4.35 -25.18 25.03
CA HIS A 227 -3.41 -24.34 24.29
C HIS A 227 -3.52 -24.50 22.76
N SER A 228 -3.88 -25.69 22.28
CA SER A 228 -4.04 -25.94 20.84
C SER A 228 -5.26 -25.21 20.30
N LEU A 229 -6.34 -25.21 21.09
CA LEU A 229 -7.57 -24.50 20.74
C LEU A 229 -7.42 -22.98 20.90
N GLU A 230 -6.72 -22.50 21.93
CA GLU A 230 -6.37 -21.08 22.12
C GLU A 230 -5.70 -20.50 20.86
N LEU A 231 -4.63 -21.15 20.39
CA LEU A 231 -3.89 -20.73 19.21
C LEU A 231 -4.74 -20.81 17.94
N SER A 232 -5.47 -21.91 17.75
CA SER A 232 -6.32 -22.12 16.58
C SER A 232 -7.47 -21.12 16.51
N CYS A 233 -8.02 -20.74 17.66
CA CYS A 233 -9.09 -19.76 17.78
C CYS A 233 -8.58 -18.32 17.83
N GLN A 234 -7.25 -18.09 17.82
CA GLN A 234 -6.64 -16.77 18.00
C GLN A 234 -7.23 -16.06 19.23
N ALA A 235 -7.30 -16.81 20.33
CA ALA A 235 -7.73 -16.34 21.64
C ALA A 235 -6.49 -16.18 22.51
N PHE A 236 -6.34 -15.00 23.10
CA PHE A 236 -5.25 -14.66 23.99
C PHE A 236 -5.74 -14.74 25.43
N PRO A 237 -5.27 -15.73 26.22
CA PRO A 237 -5.58 -15.79 27.63
C PRO A 237 -5.03 -14.56 28.36
N GLN A 238 -5.88 -13.96 29.18
CA GLN A 238 -5.50 -12.97 30.17
C GLN A 238 -5.05 -13.72 31.41
N TYR A 239 -3.81 -13.47 31.83
CA TYR A 239 -3.22 -14.08 33.01
C TYR A 239 -3.11 -13.04 34.11
N GLU A 240 -3.60 -13.37 35.30
CA GLU A 240 -3.10 -12.75 36.51
C GLU A 240 -1.88 -13.53 36.99
N GLU A 241 -0.77 -12.81 37.14
CA GLU A 241 0.46 -13.37 37.68
C GLU A 241 0.56 -12.97 39.15
N PHE A 242 0.67 -13.96 40.02
CA PHE A 242 0.82 -13.72 41.46
C PHE A 242 2.02 -14.47 42.01
N PHE A 243 2.59 -13.90 43.06
CA PHE A 243 3.71 -14.50 43.75
C PHE A 243 3.20 -15.55 44.75
N ASN A 244 3.25 -16.82 44.35
CA ASN A 244 2.90 -17.91 45.24
C ASN A 244 4.07 -18.21 46.21
N LYS A 245 3.93 -17.73 47.44
CA LYS A 245 4.92 -17.91 48.52
C LYS A 245 5.15 -19.38 48.88
N ALA A 246 4.19 -20.28 48.62
CA ALA A 246 4.30 -21.70 48.97
C ALA A 246 5.41 -22.43 48.19
N HIS A 247 5.74 -21.98 46.98
CA HIS A 247 6.85 -22.54 46.19
C HIS A 247 8.23 -22.20 46.74
N PHE A 248 8.31 -21.25 47.68
CA PHE A 248 9.56 -20.76 48.26
C PHE A 248 9.69 -21.18 49.73
N ALA A 249 9.34 -22.42 50.04
CA ALA A 249 9.36 -22.96 51.40
C ALA A 249 10.73 -22.85 52.12
N TYR A 250 11.83 -22.76 51.36
CA TYR A 250 13.19 -22.65 51.88
C TYR A 250 13.76 -21.22 51.85
N VAL A 251 13.00 -20.24 51.40
CA VAL A 251 13.40 -18.84 51.38
C VAL A 251 12.97 -18.17 52.68
N ASP A 252 13.86 -17.36 53.26
CA ASP A 252 13.58 -16.64 54.51
C ASP A 252 12.31 -15.79 54.38
N ASN A 253 11.38 -15.93 55.33
CA ASN A 253 10.08 -15.25 55.30
C ASN A 253 10.22 -13.72 55.29
N ARG A 254 11.33 -13.16 55.81
CA ARG A 254 11.65 -11.73 55.75
C ARG A 254 11.92 -11.26 54.32
N TYR A 255 12.45 -12.13 53.47
CA TYR A 255 12.65 -11.88 52.04
C TYR A 255 11.31 -11.95 51.28
N LEU A 256 10.43 -12.91 51.64
CA LEU A 256 9.10 -13.07 51.04
C LEU A 256 8.09 -11.98 51.45
N GLN A 257 8.27 -11.35 52.62
CA GLN A 257 7.43 -10.26 53.11
C GLN A 257 7.83 -8.90 52.52
N LYS A 258 9.13 -8.66 52.31
CA LYS A 258 9.66 -7.48 51.62
C LYS A 258 9.60 -7.59 50.09
N GLY A 259 9.12 -8.72 49.57
CA GLY A 259 9.31 -9.17 48.18
C GLY A 259 9.08 -8.10 47.11
N LYS A 260 7.94 -7.40 47.11
CA LYS A 260 7.66 -6.38 46.08
C LYS A 260 8.62 -5.18 46.19
N ASP A 261 8.82 -4.66 47.40
CA ASP A 261 9.70 -3.51 47.65
C ASP A 261 11.18 -3.85 47.36
N PHE A 262 11.60 -5.10 47.62
CA PHE A 262 12.93 -5.60 47.27
C PHE A 262 13.08 -5.82 45.75
N LEU A 263 12.07 -6.33 45.06
CA LEU A 263 12.11 -6.48 43.60
C LEU A 263 12.19 -5.12 42.90
N ASP A 264 11.41 -4.14 43.38
CA ASP A 264 11.39 -2.77 42.86
C ASP A 264 12.75 -2.06 43.07
N ASP A 265 13.45 -2.31 44.19
CA ASP A 265 14.78 -1.74 44.52
C ASP A 265 15.91 -2.28 43.61
N TRP A 266 15.78 -3.53 43.16
CA TRP A 266 16.77 -4.19 42.28
C TRP A 266 16.39 -4.17 40.80
N GLY A 267 15.29 -3.48 40.44
CA GLY A 267 14.78 -3.42 39.07
C GLY A 267 14.37 -4.79 38.51
N LEU A 268 14.10 -5.76 39.39
CA LEU A 268 13.67 -7.09 39.02
C LEU A 268 12.17 -7.07 38.76
N GLY A 269 11.78 -7.52 37.57
CA GLY A 269 10.38 -7.70 37.26
C GLY A 269 9.83 -8.87 38.07
N LEU A 270 8.53 -8.83 38.38
CA LEU A 270 7.86 -9.98 38.98
C LEU A 270 8.08 -11.28 38.14
N GLY A 271 8.37 -11.18 36.84
CA GLY A 271 8.71 -12.30 35.94
C GLY A 271 10.07 -12.96 36.15
N ASP A 272 10.97 -12.33 36.91
CA ASP A 272 12.30 -12.87 37.27
C ASP A 272 12.23 -13.84 38.46
N VAL A 273 11.01 -14.06 38.98
CA VAL A 273 10.70 -14.94 40.10
C VAL A 273 9.75 -16.04 39.63
N TYR A 274 9.93 -17.28 40.11
CA TYR A 274 9.01 -18.38 39.78
C TYR A 274 7.58 -18.01 40.20
N LYS A 275 6.74 -17.74 39.20
CA LYS A 275 5.34 -17.35 39.35
C LYS A 275 4.40 -18.48 39.02
N GLU A 276 3.24 -18.45 39.63
CA GLU A 276 2.07 -19.13 39.10
C GLU A 276 1.25 -18.15 38.27
N LYS A 277 0.70 -18.66 37.17
CA LYS A 277 -0.23 -17.91 36.32
C LYS A 277 -1.62 -18.52 36.51
N ASN A 278 -2.60 -17.69 36.79
CA ASN A 278 -4.00 -18.10 36.74
C ASN A 278 -4.66 -17.43 35.53
N GLN A 279 -5.33 -18.22 34.69
CA GLN A 279 -6.10 -17.67 33.56
C GLN A 279 -7.37 -17.03 34.12
N THR A 280 -7.49 -15.71 33.97
CA THR A 280 -8.63 -14.94 34.48
C THR A 280 -9.63 -14.57 33.40
N GLY A 281 -9.25 -14.70 32.13
CA GLY A 281 -10.13 -14.42 31.00
C GLY A 281 -9.49 -14.72 29.65
N LEU A 282 -10.21 -14.41 28.58
CA LEU A 282 -9.76 -14.55 27.20
C LEU A 282 -10.07 -13.27 26.43
N THR A 283 -9.14 -12.85 25.57
CA THR A 283 -9.34 -11.77 24.59
C THR A 283 -9.19 -12.35 23.20
N THR A 284 -10.20 -12.22 22.35
CA THR A 284 -10.15 -12.74 20.98
C THR A 284 -9.88 -11.62 19.98
N VAL A 285 -9.07 -11.91 18.95
CA VAL A 285 -8.68 -10.89 17.94
C VAL A 285 -9.84 -10.46 17.05
N CYS A 286 -10.82 -11.35 16.86
CA CYS A 286 -12.04 -11.11 16.09
C CYS A 286 -13.15 -12.00 16.68
N GLY A 287 -14.31 -11.43 16.97
CA GLY A 287 -15.51 -12.10 17.47
C GLY A 287 -16.76 -11.33 17.09
#